data_AF-A0A9C7QDF2-F1
#
_entry.id   AF-A0A9C7QDF2-F1
#
_cell.length_a   1.000
_cell.length_b   1.000
_cell.length_c   1.000
_cell.angle_alpha   90.00
_cell.angle_beta   90.00
_cell.angle_gamma   90.00
#
_symmetry.space_group_name_H-M   'P 1'
#
loop_
_entity.id
_entity.type
_entity.pdbx_description
1 polymer ?
#
loop_
_entity_poly.entity_id
_entity_poly.type
_entity_poly.pdbx_seq_one_letter_code
_entity_poly.pdbx_strand_id
1 'polypeptide(L)'
;MAVVDTIIVFIVSLLIGGFGIYVGARVTTEYAGSYGHAIVTALIGSIVWGIISFFVGWIPILGALLALVAWVGVINWRYPGGWGTAVVIGLVAWFAAAIVLYLFALFDIVASGALGIPGV
;
A
#
# COMPACT_ATOMS: atom_id res chain seq x y z
N MET A 1 -11.09 18.61 8.81
CA MET A 1 -9.70 18.10 8.75
C MET A 1 -8.80 19.29 8.44
N ALA A 2 -7.86 19.63 9.32
CA ALA A 2 -6.86 20.65 8.98
C ALA A 2 -5.90 20.07 7.93
N VAL A 3 -5.31 20.92 7.07
CA VAL A 3 -4.32 20.47 6.05
C VAL A 3 -3.17 19.69 6.68
N VAL A 4 -2.77 20.09 7.89
CA VAL A 4 -1.73 19.42 8.69
C VAL A 4 -2.11 17.97 9.00
N ASP A 5 -3.35 17.71 9.41
CA ASP A 5 -3.83 16.37 9.73
C ASP A 5 -3.72 15.44 8.51
N THR A 6 -4.13 15.94 7.33
CA THR A 6 -4.05 15.18 6.07
C THR A 6 -2.61 14.84 5.71
N ILE A 7 -1.67 15.77 5.89
CA ILE A 7 -0.25 15.54 5.63
C ILE A 7 0.31 14.49 6.59
N ILE A 8 -0.02 14.59 7.88
CA ILE A 8 0.44 13.62 8.89
C ILE A 8 -0.07 12.23 8.56
N VAL A 9 -1.38 12.09 8.29
CA VAL A 9 -1.99 10.81 7.92
C VAL A 9 -1.33 10.25 6.66
N PHE A 10 -1.12 11.08 5.62
CA PHE A 10 -0.43 10.64 4.41
C PHE A 10 0.99 10.12 4.69
N ILE A 11 1.79 10.85 5.48
CA ILE A 11 3.16 10.44 5.82
C ILE A 11 3.15 9.12 6.60
N VAL A 12 2.28 8.99 7.60
CA VAL A 12 2.16 7.76 8.41
C VAL A 12 1.73 6.60 7.52
N SER A 13 0.70 6.76 6.69
CA SER A 13 0.25 5.74 5.74
C SER A 13 1.34 5.36 4.75
N LEU A 14 2.12 6.33 4.26
CA LEU A 14 3.23 6.08 3.35
C LEU A 14 4.34 5.25 4.01
N LEU A 15 4.68 5.54 5.27
CA LEU A 15 5.67 4.78 6.04
C LEU A 15 5.17 3.35 6.27
N ILE A 16 3.91 3.16 6.64
CA ILE A 16 3.30 1.83 6.82
C ILE A 16 3.30 1.05 5.50
N GLY A 17 2.92 1.69 4.39
CA GLY A 17 2.95 1.08 3.06
C GLY A 17 4.37 0.70 2.64
N GLY A 18 5.35 1.58 2.88
CA GLY A 18 6.76 1.29 2.66
C GLY A 18 7.26 0.12 3.52
N PHE A 19 6.82 0.02 4.77
CA PHE A 19 7.16 -1.09 5.66
C PHE A 19 6.59 -2.40 5.15
N GLY A 20 5.33 -2.41 4.72
CA GLY A 20 4.72 -3.59 4.12
C GLY A 20 5.50 -4.08 2.90
N ILE A 21 5.85 -3.19 1.97
CA ILE A 21 6.63 -3.55 0.77
C ILE A 21 8.03 -4.05 1.16
N TYR A 22 8.68 -3.42 2.14
CA TYR A 22 9.99 -3.84 2.62
C TYR A 22 9.97 -5.26 3.20
N VAL A 23 9.00 -5.56 4.06
CA VAL A 23 8.82 -6.90 4.64
C VAL A 23 8.47 -7.89 3.53
N GLY A 24 7.55 -7.54 2.63
CA GLY A 24 7.15 -8.37 1.49
C GLY A 24 8.32 -8.74 0.60
N ALA A 25 9.17 -7.77 0.26
CA ALA A 25 10.37 -8.02 -0.52
C ALA A 25 11.36 -8.92 0.24
N ARG A 26 11.59 -8.67 1.54
CA ARG A 26 12.51 -9.47 2.38
C ARG A 26 12.13 -10.94 2.51
N VAL A 27 10.84 -11.27 2.53
CA VAL A 27 10.39 -12.67 2.65
C VAL A 27 10.26 -13.38 1.31
N THR A 28 10.19 -12.63 0.21
CA THR A 28 9.92 -13.19 -1.12
C THR A 28 11.19 -13.27 -1.97
N THR A 29 12.12 -12.33 -1.81
CA THR A 29 13.31 -12.22 -2.67
C THR A 29 14.59 -12.15 -1.84
N GLU A 30 15.69 -12.65 -2.41
CA GLU A 30 17.02 -12.47 -1.81
C GLU A 30 17.50 -11.01 -1.90
N TYR A 31 16.93 -10.23 -2.83
CA TYR A 31 17.24 -8.81 -3.01
C TYR A 31 16.03 -7.93 -2.68
N ALA A 32 15.94 -7.52 -1.42
CA ALA A 32 14.83 -6.71 -0.92
C ALA A 32 15.04 -5.19 -1.00
N GLY A 33 16.24 -4.74 -1.38
CA GLY A 33 16.61 -3.33 -1.34
C GLY A 33 16.61 -2.75 0.09
N SER A 34 16.75 -1.41 0.18
CA SER A 34 16.66 -0.68 1.45
C SER A 34 15.22 -0.29 1.77
N TYR A 35 14.94 0.03 3.04
CA TYR A 35 13.64 0.58 3.45
C TYR A 35 13.27 1.85 2.66
N GLY A 36 14.25 2.73 2.38
CA GLY A 36 14.04 3.91 1.54
C GLY A 36 13.58 3.56 0.11
N HIS A 37 14.11 2.47 -0.47
CA HIS A 37 13.65 1.98 -1.78
C HIS A 37 12.19 1.54 -1.74
N ALA A 38 11.75 0.94 -0.63
CA ALA A 38 10.37 0.54 -0.41
C ALA A 38 9.43 1.74 -0.22
N ILE A 39 9.83 2.75 0.56
CA ILE A 39 9.07 4.01 0.70
C ILE A 39 8.88 4.69 -0.66
N VAL A 40 9.94 4.80 -1.47
CA VAL A 40 9.83 5.40 -2.81
C VAL A 40 8.89 4.58 -3.70
N THR A 41 8.94 3.24 -3.59
CA THR A 41 8.01 2.37 -4.33
C THR A 41 6.57 2.59 -3.87
N ALA A 42 6.33 2.70 -2.56
CA ALA A 42 5.01 3.01 -2.01
C ALA A 42 4.52 4.39 -2.47
N LEU A 43 5.40 5.39 -2.53
CA LEU A 43 5.07 6.74 -2.98
C LEU A 43 4.63 6.72 -4.45
N ILE A 44 5.44 6.12 -5.33
CA ILE A 44 5.11 5.98 -6.75
C ILE A 44 3.81 5.18 -6.90
N GLY A 45 3.67 4.08 -6.17
CA GLY A 45 2.47 3.25 -6.15
C GLY A 45 1.22 4.03 -5.76
N SER A 46 1.30 4.88 -4.73
CA SER A 46 0.19 5.71 -4.28
C SER A 46 -0.22 6.77 -5.30
N ILE A 47 0.75 7.37 -5.99
CA ILE A 47 0.51 8.35 -7.05
C ILE A 47 -0.17 7.65 -8.24
N VAL A 48 0.37 6.52 -8.68
CA VAL A 48 -0.18 5.74 -9.80
C VAL A 48 -1.60 5.28 -9.47
N TRP A 49 -1.81 4.76 -8.24
CA TRP A 49 -3.14 4.37 -7.77
C TRP A 49 -4.12 5.55 -7.81
N GLY A 50 -3.71 6.72 -7.31
CA GLY A 50 -4.53 7.93 -7.31
C GLY A 50 -4.90 8.39 -8.72
N ILE A 51 -3.96 8.37 -9.65
CA ILE A 51 -4.20 8.71 -11.06
C ILE A 51 -5.23 7.75 -11.67
N ILE A 52 -5.03 6.44 -11.52
CA ILE A 52 -5.95 5.43 -12.07
C ILE A 52 -7.34 5.59 -11.43
N SER A 53 -7.41 5.73 -10.11
CA SER A 53 -8.67 5.91 -9.39
C SER A 53 -9.41 7.18 -9.83
N PHE A 54 -8.70 8.26 -10.14
CA PHE A 54 -9.27 9.50 -10.64
C PHE A 54 -9.96 9.32 -12.00
N PHE A 55 -9.32 8.61 -12.95
CA PHE A 55 -9.86 8.46 -14.31
C PHE A 55 -10.87 7.32 -14.46
N VAL A 56 -10.67 6.20 -13.76
CA VAL A 56 -11.46 4.96 -13.95
C VAL A 56 -12.07 4.41 -12.66
N GLY A 57 -11.84 5.02 -11.50
CA GLY A 57 -12.35 4.54 -10.21
C GLY A 57 -13.88 4.59 -10.08
N TRP A 58 -14.56 5.33 -10.95
CA TRP A 58 -16.03 5.34 -11.03
C TRP A 58 -16.59 4.05 -11.64
N ILE A 59 -15.78 3.27 -12.36
CA ILE A 59 -16.17 1.96 -12.88
C ILE A 59 -15.87 0.93 -11.78
N PRO A 60 -16.87 0.28 -11.16
CA PRO A 60 -16.69 -0.42 -9.88
C PRO A 60 -15.52 -1.42 -9.85
N ILE A 61 -15.71 -2.62 -10.39
CA ILE A 61 -14.71 -3.68 -10.34
C ILE A 61 -13.49 -3.32 -11.20
N LEU A 62 -13.72 -2.68 -12.36
CA LEU A 62 -12.65 -2.37 -13.31
C LEU A 62 -11.66 -1.33 -12.76
N GLY A 63 -12.14 -0.27 -12.11
CA GLY A 63 -11.30 0.76 -11.52
C GLY A 63 -10.38 0.19 -10.44
N ALA A 64 -10.94 -0.64 -9.55
CA ALA A 64 -10.16 -1.33 -8.52
C ALA A 64 -9.14 -2.32 -9.11
N LEU A 65 -9.53 -3.12 -10.10
CA LEU A 65 -8.63 -4.07 -10.76
C LEU A 65 -7.49 -3.36 -11.49
N LEU A 66 -7.78 -2.30 -12.23
CA LEU A 66 -6.75 -1.52 -12.95
C LEU A 66 -5.79 -0.84 -11.98
N ALA A 67 -6.30 -0.29 -10.87
CA ALA A 67 -5.44 0.31 -9.84
C ALA A 67 -4.53 -0.74 -9.18
N LEU A 68 -5.06 -1.93 -8.88
CA LEU A 68 -4.30 -3.05 -8.33
C LEU A 68 -3.22 -3.53 -9.30
N VAL A 69 -3.56 -3.75 -10.58
CA VAL A 69 -2.60 -4.16 -11.62
C VAL A 69 -1.51 -3.11 -11.79
N ALA A 70 -1.88 -1.82 -11.81
CA ALA A 70 -0.92 -0.73 -11.93
C ALA A 70 0.03 -0.67 -10.74
N TRP A 71 -0.48 -0.84 -9.51
CA TRP A 71 0.33 -0.89 -8.31
C TRP A 71 1.28 -2.10 -8.27
N VAL A 72 0.81 -3.29 -8.62
CA VAL A 72 1.68 -4.47 -8.79
C VAL A 72 2.70 -4.24 -9.90
N GLY A 73 2.32 -3.56 -10.99
CA GLY A 73 3.22 -3.14 -12.06
C GLY A 73 4.35 -2.24 -11.57
N VAL A 74 4.06 -1.30 -10.66
CA VAL A 74 5.08 -0.46 -10.00
C VAL A 74 6.04 -1.32 -9.18
N ILE A 75 5.54 -2.29 -8.42
CA ILE A 75 6.39 -3.21 -7.65
C ILE A 75 7.27 -4.03 -8.61
N ASN A 76 6.69 -4.61 -9.66
CA ASN A 76 7.40 -5.38 -10.67
C ASN A 76 8.49 -4.57 -11.40
N TRP A 77 8.25 -3.28 -11.63
CA TRP A 77 9.24 -2.39 -12.22
C TRP A 77 10.38 -2.03 -11.26
N ARG A 78 10.09 -1.98 -9.95
CA ARG A 78 11.04 -1.56 -8.92
C ARG A 78 11.81 -2.71 -8.25
N TYR A 79 11.31 -3.94 -8.34
CA TYR A 79 11.87 -5.13 -7.72
C TYR A 79 12.14 -6.23 -8.75
N PRO A 80 13.29 -6.93 -8.69
CA PRO A 80 13.54 -8.07 -9.56
C PRO A 80 12.63 -9.26 -9.18
N GLY A 81 12.38 -10.15 -10.15
CA GLY A 81 11.62 -11.40 -9.93
C GLY A 81 10.31 -11.52 -10.71
N GLY A 82 9.94 -10.52 -11.51
CA GLY A 82 8.77 -10.59 -12.37
C GLY A 82 7.43 -10.44 -11.64
N TRP A 83 6.34 -10.52 -12.41
CA TRP A 83 4.98 -10.25 -11.92
C TRP A 83 4.55 -11.16 -10.77
N GLY A 84 4.89 -12.46 -10.81
CA GLY A 84 4.53 -13.40 -9.74
C GLY A 84 5.13 -12.98 -8.39
N THR A 85 6.41 -12.62 -8.38
CA THR A 85 7.09 -12.09 -7.20
C THR A 85 6.46 -10.78 -6.73
N ALA A 86 6.15 -9.86 -7.65
CA ALA A 86 5.52 -8.59 -7.31
C ALA A 86 4.14 -8.75 -6.67
N VAL A 87 3.33 -9.71 -7.14
CA VAL A 87 2.05 -10.06 -6.51
C VAL A 87 2.25 -10.56 -5.09
N VAL A 88 3.21 -11.46 -4.85
CA VAL A 88 3.49 -11.98 -3.51
C VAL A 88 3.98 -10.88 -2.57
N ILE A 89 4.90 -10.03 -3.04
CA ILE A 89 5.33 -8.83 -2.29
C ILE A 89 4.13 -7.97 -1.94
N GLY A 90 3.25 -7.70 -2.90
CA GLY A 90 2.06 -6.88 -2.69
C GLY A 90 1.10 -7.50 -1.67
N LEU A 91 0.87 -8.81 -1.74
CA LEU A 91 0.02 -9.51 -0.77
C LEU A 91 0.59 -9.45 0.64
N VAL A 92 1.89 -9.73 0.81
CA VAL A 92 2.55 -9.64 2.12
C VAL A 92 2.53 -8.19 2.64
N ALA A 93 2.75 -7.22 1.76
CA ALA A 93 2.69 -5.81 2.11
C ALA A 93 1.31 -5.39 2.61
N TRP A 94 0.27 -5.87 1.95
CA TRP A 94 -1.12 -5.63 2.35
C TRP A 94 -1.41 -6.24 3.73
N PHE A 95 -1.00 -7.49 3.98
CA PHE A 95 -1.16 -8.12 5.30
C PHE A 95 -0.38 -7.38 6.39
N ALA A 96 0.87 -7.00 6.13
CA ALA A 96 1.69 -6.25 7.08
C ALA A 96 1.05 -4.90 7.43
N ALA A 97 0.56 -4.16 6.42
CA ALA A 97 -0.15 -2.90 6.65
C ALA A 97 -1.46 -3.11 7.42
N ALA A 98 -2.24 -4.15 7.09
CA ALA A 98 -3.47 -4.49 7.80
C ALA A 98 -3.23 -4.80 9.27
N ILE A 99 -2.14 -5.51 9.60
CA ILE A 99 -1.75 -5.77 11.00
C ILE A 99 -1.42 -4.47 11.72
N VAL A 100 -0.64 -3.58 11.11
CA VAL A 100 -0.29 -2.29 11.73
C VAL A 100 -1.53 -1.44 11.97
N LEU A 101 -2.43 -1.35 10.99
CA LEU A 101 -3.68 -0.61 11.12
C LEU A 101 -4.60 -1.23 12.20
N TYR A 102 -4.67 -2.56 12.27
CA TYR A 102 -5.41 -3.27 13.31
C TYR A 102 -4.85 -2.96 14.71
N LEU A 103 -3.52 -2.97 14.87
CA LEU A 103 -2.89 -2.58 16.14
C LEU A 103 -3.24 -1.14 16.51
N PHE A 104 -3.21 -0.20 15.56
CA PHE A 104 -3.61 1.18 15.83
C PHE A 104 -5.08 1.32 16.23
N ALA A 105 -5.97 0.51 15.63
CA ALA A 105 -7.37 0.46 16.02
C ALA A 105 -7.55 -0.09 17.45
N LEU A 106 -6.75 -1.07 17.89
CA LEU A 106 -6.79 -1.59 19.26
C LEU A 106 -6.42 -0.53 20.32
N PHE A 107 -5.58 0.44 19.95
CA PHE A 107 -5.17 1.54 20.83
C PHE A 107 -6.02 2.80 20.68
N ASP A 108 -7.15 2.72 19.96
CA ASP A 108 -8.07 3.84 19.70
C ASP A 108 -7.40 5.05 19.03
N ILE A 109 -6.29 4.81 18.32
CA ILE A 109 -5.53 5.81 17.57
C ILE A 109 -6.21 6.10 16.22
N VAL A 110 -6.97 5.13 15.70
CA VAL A 110 -7.72 5.22 14.45
C VAL A 110 -9.11 4.63 14.66
N ALA A 111 -10.16 5.32 14.20
CA ALA A 111 -11.53 4.82 14.28
C ALA A 111 -11.68 3.47 13.57
N SER A 112 -12.43 2.54 14.17
CA SER A 112 -12.72 1.19 13.68
C SER A 112 -13.22 1.14 12.23
N GLY A 113 -13.91 2.18 11.75
CA GLY A 113 -14.37 2.33 10.37
C GLY A 113 -13.26 2.46 9.31
N ALA A 114 -12.01 2.77 9.71
CA ALA A 114 -10.86 2.84 8.80
C ALA A 114 -10.36 1.45 8.35
N LEU A 115 -10.79 0.38 9.01
CA LEU A 115 -10.47 -1.00 8.66
C LEU A 115 -11.27 -1.51 7.44
N GLY A 116 -12.22 -0.72 6.92
CA GLY A 116 -13.05 -1.10 5.79
C GLY A 116 -14.05 -2.22 6.10
N ILE A 117 -14.30 -2.49 7.39
CA ILE A 117 -15.31 -3.45 7.87
C ILE A 117 -16.65 -2.69 7.98
N PRO A 118 -17.65 -2.99 7.14
CA PRO A 118 -18.96 -2.36 7.27
C PRO A 118 -19.66 -2.85 8.54
N GLY A 119 -20.13 -1.92 9.38
CA GLY A 119 -21.04 -2.23 10.50
C GLY A 119 -20.45 -2.20 11.92
N VAL A 120 -19.27 -1.61 12.11
CA VAL A 120 -18.78 -1.16 13.44
C VAL A 120 -18.72 0.36 13.51
#